data_AF-A0A5N8WPP6-F1
#
_entry.id   AF-A0A5N8WPP6-F1
#
_cell.length_a   1.000
_cell.length_b   1.000
_cell.length_c   1.000
_cell.angle_alpha   90.00
_cell.angle_beta   90.00
_cell.angle_gamma   90.00
#
_symmetry.space_group_name_H-M   'P 1'
#
loop_
_entity.id
_entity.type
_entity.pdbx_description
1 polymer ?
#
loop_
_entity_poly.entity_id
_entity_poly.type
_entity_poly.pdbx_seq_one_letter_code
_entity_poly.pdbx_strand_id
1 'polypeptide(L)'
;MSEEKLLAGIPETWWSTPYAGARFPGARSVKENPGLVAGANCQLFAYEVLRLYGIDVPAWRSSELWDDTGRTVRVSEAEPLDLALFNATENAWGAHVGVVVGERRVLHLSAEVGHPAVWSMADFAARDRYRNLIGFKRARRG
;
A
#
# COMPACT_ATOMS: atom_id res chain seq x y z
N MET A 1 -3.79 -12.31 -11.61
CA MET A 1 -2.46 -12.79 -11.15
C MET A 1 -2.69 -13.54 -9.85
N SER A 2 -2.04 -14.68 -9.58
CA SER A 2 -2.21 -15.39 -8.30
C SER A 2 -1.38 -14.73 -7.19
N GLU A 3 -1.75 -14.97 -5.92
CA GLU A 3 -0.98 -14.52 -4.75
C GLU A 3 0.47 -14.98 -4.81
N GLU A 4 0.68 -16.27 -5.06
CA GLU A 4 2.02 -16.87 -5.18
C GLU A 4 2.87 -16.17 -6.25
N LYS A 5 2.30 -15.97 -7.46
CA LYS A 5 3.03 -15.33 -8.56
C LYS A 5 3.35 -13.86 -8.25
N LEU A 6 2.45 -13.17 -7.56
CA LEU A 6 2.69 -11.79 -7.14
C LEU A 6 3.79 -11.77 -6.08
N LEU A 7 3.66 -12.53 -4.99
CA LEU A 7 4.67 -12.51 -3.91
C LEU A 7 6.05 -12.97 -4.39
N ALA A 8 6.11 -13.98 -5.26
CA ALA A 8 7.38 -14.44 -5.86
C ALA A 8 8.01 -13.40 -6.80
N GLY A 9 7.23 -12.44 -7.31
CA GLY A 9 7.74 -11.33 -8.11
C GLY A 9 8.35 -10.20 -7.29
N ILE A 10 8.10 -10.16 -5.98
CA ILE A 10 8.67 -9.14 -5.09
C ILE A 10 10.16 -9.46 -4.86
N PRO A 11 11.10 -8.51 -5.13
CA PRO A 11 12.51 -8.74 -4.88
C PRO A 11 12.79 -9.12 -3.42
N GLU A 12 13.66 -10.10 -3.20
CA GLU A 12 13.98 -10.59 -1.85
C GLU A 12 14.43 -9.45 -0.91
N THR A 13 15.23 -8.52 -1.43
CA THR A 13 15.72 -7.35 -0.70
C THR A 13 14.62 -6.39 -0.26
N TRP A 14 13.43 -6.45 -0.86
CA TRP A 14 12.33 -5.58 -0.45
C TRP A 14 11.69 -6.07 0.84
N TRP A 15 11.75 -7.36 1.15
CA TRP A 15 11.22 -7.93 2.40
C TRP A 15 11.98 -7.48 3.65
N SER A 16 13.16 -6.88 3.50
CA SER A 16 13.93 -6.24 4.58
C SER A 16 13.83 -4.71 4.57
N THR A 17 12.92 -4.12 3.77
CA THR A 17 12.72 -2.66 3.72
C THR A 17 12.32 -2.12 5.09
N PRO A 18 13.10 -1.22 5.72
CA PRO A 18 12.74 -0.70 7.02
C PRO A 18 11.57 0.29 6.91
N TYR A 19 10.70 0.27 7.91
CA TYR A 19 9.68 1.31 8.06
C TYR A 19 10.33 2.67 8.34
N ALA A 20 10.02 3.66 7.51
CA ALA A 20 10.48 5.03 7.66
C ALA A 20 9.31 5.99 7.39
N GLY A 21 8.60 6.41 8.44
CA GLY A 21 7.39 7.23 8.32
C GLY A 21 7.58 8.57 7.58
N ALA A 22 8.77 9.16 7.65
CA ALA A 22 9.13 10.39 6.95
C ALA A 22 9.35 10.20 5.42
N ARG A 23 9.47 8.96 4.96
CA ARG A 23 9.63 8.61 3.54
C ARG A 23 8.28 8.21 2.96
N PHE A 24 7.48 9.21 2.62
CA PHE A 24 6.16 9.08 2.02
C PHE A 24 6.15 9.56 0.55
N PRO A 25 5.15 9.21 -0.27
CA PRO A 25 5.07 9.68 -1.65
C PRO A 25 5.17 11.21 -1.76
N GLY A 26 6.10 11.69 -2.59
CA GLY A 26 6.30 13.14 -2.79
C GLY A 26 7.21 13.82 -1.77
N ALA A 27 7.64 13.13 -0.71
CA ALA A 27 8.63 13.66 0.24
C ALA A 27 9.96 14.00 -0.46
N ARG A 28 10.62 15.08 -0.01
CA ARG A 28 11.92 15.52 -0.56
C ARG A 28 12.96 14.40 -0.52
N SER A 29 13.04 13.67 0.59
CA SER A 29 13.95 12.55 0.78
C SER A 29 13.75 11.41 -0.23
N VAL A 30 12.53 11.25 -0.76
CA VAL A 30 12.21 10.25 -1.79
C VAL A 30 12.56 10.78 -3.18
N LYS A 31 12.40 12.09 -3.42
CA LYS A 31 12.84 12.73 -4.68
C LYS A 31 14.36 12.69 -4.84
N GLU A 32 15.10 12.94 -3.75
CA GLU A 32 16.57 12.95 -3.75
C GLU A 32 17.18 11.55 -3.74
N ASN A 33 16.50 10.59 -3.10
CA ASN A 33 16.92 9.19 -3.05
C ASN A 33 15.69 8.29 -3.26
N PRO A 34 15.33 7.93 -4.51
CA PRO A 34 14.14 7.16 -4.82
C PRO A 34 14.26 5.68 -4.41
N GLY A 35 13.12 4.98 -4.40
CA GLY A 35 13.06 3.56 -4.06
C GLY A 35 13.06 3.28 -2.54
N LEU A 36 13.31 2.01 -2.21
CA LEU A 36 13.05 1.43 -0.88
C LEU A 36 14.30 1.20 -0.03
N VAL A 37 15.51 1.34 -0.57
CA VAL A 37 16.76 1.02 0.16
C VAL A 37 16.88 1.82 1.46
N ALA A 38 16.49 3.09 1.45
CA ALA A 38 16.50 3.97 2.62
C ALA A 38 15.25 3.84 3.52
N GLY A 39 14.40 2.83 3.27
CA GLY A 39 13.12 2.63 3.93
C GLY A 39 11.95 3.35 3.26
N ALA A 40 10.75 3.07 3.76
CA ALA A 40 9.52 3.65 3.26
C ALA A 40 8.43 3.69 4.33
N ASN A 41 7.44 4.57 4.17
CA ASN A 41 6.18 4.40 4.85
C ASN A 41 5.28 3.41 4.09
N CYS A 42 4.12 3.10 4.65
CA CYS A 42 3.17 2.15 4.07
C CYS A 42 2.78 2.48 2.61
N GLN A 43 2.48 3.75 2.34
CA GLN A 43 1.98 4.18 1.04
C GLN A 43 3.07 4.23 -0.03
N LEU A 44 4.28 4.70 0.30
CA LEU A 44 5.42 4.66 -0.60
C LEU A 44 5.74 3.21 -0.97
N PHE A 45 5.80 2.32 0.01
CA PHE A 45 6.01 0.89 -0.24
C PHE A 45 4.95 0.30 -1.17
N ALA A 46 3.67 0.57 -0.91
CA ALA A 46 2.58 0.12 -1.78
C ALA A 46 2.73 0.62 -3.22
N TYR A 47 3.14 1.87 -3.42
CA TYR A 47 3.32 2.46 -4.74
C TYR A 47 4.54 1.89 -5.48
N GLU A 48 5.64 1.61 -4.78
CA GLU A 48 6.79 0.91 -5.37
C GLU A 48 6.41 -0.51 -5.82
N VAL A 49 5.58 -1.22 -5.04
CA VAL A 49 5.02 -2.52 -5.45
C VAL A 49 4.16 -2.39 -6.69
N LEU A 50 3.27 -1.41 -6.78
CA LEU A 50 2.50 -1.19 -8.01
C LEU A 50 3.40 -0.88 -9.21
N ARG A 51 4.43 -0.05 -9.02
CA ARG A 51 5.37 0.34 -10.08
C ARG A 51 6.19 -0.84 -10.59
N LEU A 52 6.56 -1.77 -9.70
CA LEU A 52 7.19 -3.04 -10.10
C LEU A 52 6.35 -3.82 -11.12
N TYR A 53 5.01 -3.71 -11.04
CA TYR A 53 4.08 -4.30 -11.99
C TYR A 53 3.60 -3.34 -13.09
N GLY A 54 4.34 -2.24 -13.32
CA GLY A 54 4.06 -1.28 -14.39
C GLY A 54 2.84 -0.39 -14.14
N ILE A 55 2.36 -0.30 -12.90
CA ILE A 55 1.23 0.55 -12.51
C ILE A 55 1.79 1.79 -11.80
N ASP A 56 1.70 2.95 -12.45
CA ASP A 56 2.11 4.21 -11.84
C ASP A 56 0.91 4.92 -11.18
N VAL A 57 1.12 5.39 -9.96
CA VAL A 57 0.15 6.15 -9.19
C VAL A 57 0.82 7.47 -8.80
N PRO A 58 0.15 8.63 -8.98
CA PRO A 58 0.70 9.90 -8.54
C PRO A 58 1.08 9.89 -7.07
N ALA A 59 2.01 10.76 -6.68
CA ALA A 59 2.58 10.86 -5.34
C ALA A 59 1.61 11.44 -4.28
N TRP A 60 0.35 11.06 -4.35
CA TRP A 60 -0.72 11.39 -3.44
C TRP A 60 -0.49 10.83 -2.04
N ARG A 61 -1.05 11.52 -1.05
CA ARG A 61 -1.30 11.05 0.30
C ARG A 61 -2.64 10.31 0.35
N SER A 62 -2.94 9.65 1.48
CA SER A 62 -4.09 8.76 1.58
C SER A 62 -5.43 9.43 1.28
N SER A 63 -5.64 10.68 1.72
CA SER A 63 -6.87 11.43 1.39
C SER A 63 -6.98 11.73 -0.10
N GLU A 64 -5.89 12.23 -0.70
CA GLU A 64 -5.84 12.54 -2.13
C GLU A 64 -6.08 11.29 -2.99
N LEU A 65 -5.49 10.15 -2.61
CA LEU A 65 -5.75 8.85 -3.23
C LEU A 65 -7.22 8.44 -3.12
N TRP A 66 -7.83 8.64 -1.95
CA TRP A 66 -9.21 8.26 -1.73
C TRP A 66 -10.20 9.11 -2.53
N ASP A 67 -9.92 10.41 -2.64
CA ASP A 67 -10.75 11.39 -3.33
C ASP A 67 -10.56 11.39 -4.84
N ASP A 68 -9.40 10.93 -5.35
CA ASP A 68 -9.17 10.82 -6.78
C ASP A 68 -10.20 9.90 -7.45
N THR A 69 -10.78 10.37 -8.56
CA THR A 69 -11.67 9.57 -9.42
C THR A 69 -11.17 9.53 -10.87
N GLY A 70 -10.05 10.20 -11.15
CA GLY A 70 -9.48 10.34 -12.48
C GLY A 70 -8.49 9.24 -12.82
N ARG A 71 -7.47 9.02 -11.97
CA ARG A 71 -6.44 7.96 -12.18
C ARG A 71 -6.78 6.67 -11.47
N THR A 72 -7.67 6.71 -10.51
CA THR A 72 -8.08 5.56 -9.70
C THR A 72 -9.60 5.50 -9.61
N VAL A 73 -10.12 4.33 -9.28
CA VAL A 73 -11.55 4.09 -9.06
C VAL A 73 -11.74 3.29 -7.78
N ARG A 74 -12.85 3.53 -7.07
CA ARG A 74 -13.25 2.71 -5.92
C ARG A 74 -13.85 1.40 -6.43
N VAL A 75 -13.50 0.29 -5.82
CA VAL A 75 -14.02 -1.04 -6.18
C VAL A 75 -14.58 -1.73 -4.93
N SER A 76 -15.68 -2.46 -5.10
CA SER A 76 -16.30 -3.25 -4.03
C SER A 76 -15.65 -4.62 -3.89
N GLU A 77 -15.19 -5.18 -5.01
CA GLU A 77 -14.49 -6.46 -5.07
C GLU A 77 -13.03 -6.20 -5.41
N ALA A 78 -12.15 -6.48 -4.46
CA ALA A 78 -10.72 -6.28 -4.61
C ALA A 78 -10.10 -7.38 -5.46
N GLU A 79 -9.22 -6.98 -6.38
CA GLU A 79 -8.38 -7.87 -7.16
C GLU A 79 -6.90 -7.65 -6.79
N PRO A 80 -6.02 -8.63 -7.10
CA PRO A 80 -4.59 -8.44 -6.96
C PRO A 80 -4.09 -7.17 -7.66
N LEU A 81 -3.25 -6.41 -6.97
CA LEU A 81 -2.74 -5.07 -7.32
C LEU A 81 -3.71 -3.90 -7.08
N ASP A 82 -4.86 -4.13 -6.45
CA ASP A 82 -5.63 -3.03 -5.85
C ASP A 82 -4.97 -2.54 -4.56
N LEU A 83 -5.25 -1.30 -4.18
CA LEU A 83 -4.84 -0.71 -2.92
C LEU A 83 -5.96 -0.87 -1.89
N ALA A 84 -5.62 -1.35 -0.70
CA ALA A 84 -6.51 -1.40 0.46
C ALA A 84 -6.15 -0.28 1.44
N LEU A 85 -7.15 0.49 1.89
CA LEU A 85 -6.98 1.59 2.84
C LEU A 85 -7.60 1.21 4.19
N PHE A 86 -6.83 1.35 5.27
CA PHE A 86 -7.24 1.01 6.63
C PHE A 86 -7.00 2.18 7.59
N ASN A 87 -7.85 2.33 8.61
CA ASN A 87 -7.62 3.31 9.68
C ASN A 87 -8.35 2.92 10.98
N ALA A 88 -8.04 3.63 12.06
CA ALA A 88 -8.73 3.52 13.35
C ALA A 88 -10.16 4.08 13.31
N THR A 89 -10.47 4.85 12.27
CA THR A 89 -11.80 5.40 11.95
C THR A 89 -12.14 5.12 10.49
N GLU A 90 -13.32 5.54 10.03
CA GLU A 90 -13.71 5.45 8.62
C GLU A 90 -13.09 6.55 7.72
N ASN A 91 -12.23 7.40 8.28
CA ASN A 91 -11.63 8.53 7.57
C ASN A 91 -10.37 8.13 6.78
N ALA A 92 -10.26 8.55 5.52
CA ALA A 92 -9.07 8.33 4.70
C ALA A 92 -7.83 9.16 5.12
N TRP A 93 -8.01 10.21 5.92
CA TRP A 93 -6.90 11.00 6.44
C TRP A 93 -5.99 10.16 7.32
N GLY A 94 -4.71 10.06 6.94
CA GLY A 94 -3.71 9.27 7.65
C GLY A 94 -3.91 7.75 7.54
N ALA A 95 -4.77 7.28 6.63
CA ALA A 95 -4.99 5.86 6.42
C ALA A 95 -3.69 5.11 6.10
N HIS A 96 -3.59 3.92 6.65
CA HIS A 96 -2.61 2.91 6.28
C HIS A 96 -2.97 2.31 4.93
N VAL A 97 -1.98 2.11 4.07
CA VAL A 97 -2.17 1.62 2.70
C VAL A 97 -1.35 0.34 2.49
N GLY A 98 -1.95 -0.63 1.82
CA GLY A 98 -1.27 -1.85 1.37
C GLY A 98 -1.78 -2.30 0.00
N VAL A 99 -1.10 -3.26 -0.61
CA VAL A 99 -1.44 -3.84 -1.91
C VAL A 99 -2.16 -5.18 -1.70
N VAL A 100 -3.32 -5.34 -2.29
CA VAL A 100 -4.04 -6.61 -2.32
C VAL A 100 -3.24 -7.60 -3.16
N VAL A 101 -2.93 -8.77 -2.59
CA VAL A 101 -2.11 -9.80 -3.26
C VAL A 101 -2.89 -11.07 -3.56
N GLY A 102 -3.94 -11.33 -2.80
CA GLY A 102 -4.77 -12.51 -2.92
C GLY A 102 -6.12 -12.28 -2.28
N GLU A 103 -6.91 -13.35 -2.15
CA GLU A 103 -8.24 -13.28 -1.55
C GLU A 103 -8.13 -12.81 -0.10
N ARG A 104 -8.56 -11.56 0.15
CA ARG A 104 -8.56 -10.93 1.47
C ARG A 104 -7.17 -10.84 2.14
N ARG A 105 -6.11 -10.77 1.32
CA ARG A 105 -4.71 -10.74 1.75
C ARG A 105 -4.00 -9.51 1.21
N VAL A 106 -3.27 -8.81 2.07
CA VAL A 106 -2.66 -7.52 1.76
C VAL A 106 -1.19 -7.53 2.15
N LEU A 107 -0.32 -7.25 1.18
CA LEU A 107 1.09 -6.94 1.37
C LEU A 107 1.23 -5.47 1.78
N HIS A 108 1.90 -5.20 2.89
CA HIS A 108 2.06 -3.85 3.42
C HIS A 108 3.35 -3.71 4.22
N LEU A 109 3.74 -2.46 4.48
CA LEU A 109 4.83 -2.10 5.39
C LEU A 109 4.26 -1.21 6.49
N SER A 110 4.40 -1.60 7.75
CA SER A 110 3.83 -0.85 8.88
C SER A 110 4.88 -0.50 9.93
N ALA A 111 4.59 0.52 10.74
CA ALA A 111 5.42 0.86 11.90
C ALA A 111 5.42 -0.24 12.97
N GLU A 112 4.33 -1.03 13.04
CA GLU A 112 4.14 -2.08 14.04
C GLU A 112 5.08 -3.27 13.79
N VAL A 113 5.21 -3.68 12.53
CA VAL A 113 6.09 -4.80 12.13
C VAL A 113 7.52 -4.32 11.84
N GLY A 114 7.66 -3.10 11.31
CA GLY A 114 8.96 -2.51 10.97
C GLY A 114 9.55 -2.97 9.62
N HIS A 115 9.02 -4.04 9.02
CA HIS A 115 9.37 -4.55 7.70
C HIS A 115 8.10 -5.01 6.95
N PRO A 116 8.17 -5.31 5.63
CA PRO A 116 7.00 -5.78 4.91
C PRO A 116 6.45 -7.09 5.46
N ALA A 117 5.13 -7.20 5.43
CA ALA A 117 4.39 -8.37 5.86
C ALA A 117 3.14 -8.56 5.00
N VAL A 118 2.61 -9.77 5.00
CA VAL A 118 1.31 -10.09 4.41
C VAL A 118 0.35 -10.38 5.55
N TRP A 119 -0.72 -9.61 5.63
CA TRP A 119 -1.79 -9.76 6.62
C TRP A 119 -3.11 -10.09 5.94
N SER A 120 -3.94 -10.88 6.62
CA SER A 120 -5.34 -11.07 6.26
C SER A 120 -6.19 -9.88 6.71
N MET A 121 -7.40 -9.73 6.17
CA MET A 121 -8.36 -8.74 6.68
C MET A 121 -8.68 -8.93 8.18
N ALA A 122 -8.64 -10.17 8.69
CA ALA A 122 -8.85 -10.45 10.11
C ALA A 122 -7.69 -9.93 10.97
N ASP A 123 -6.46 -10.03 10.48
CA ASP A 123 -5.29 -9.46 11.15
C ASP A 123 -5.41 -7.94 11.28
N PHE A 124 -5.87 -7.23 10.23
CA PHE A 124 -6.14 -5.79 10.33
C PHE A 124 -7.26 -5.49 11.32
N ALA A 125 -8.37 -6.23 11.27
CA ALA A 125 -9.52 -6.05 12.15
C ALA A 125 -9.18 -6.21 13.65
N ALA A 126 -8.20 -7.06 13.97
CA ALA A 126 -7.73 -7.28 15.33
C ALA A 126 -6.85 -6.15 15.90
N ARG A 127 -6.50 -5.14 15.10
CA ARG A 127 -5.58 -4.05 15.48
C ARG A 127 -6.32 -2.72 15.48
N ASP A 128 -6.43 -2.07 16.64
CA ASP A 128 -7.19 -0.82 16.79
C ASP A 128 -6.83 0.25 15.77
N ARG A 129 -5.54 0.37 15.44
CA ARG A 129 -5.04 1.36 14.47
C ARG A 129 -5.51 1.11 13.03
N TYR A 130 -5.86 -0.12 12.68
CA TYR A 130 -6.14 -0.54 11.31
C TYR A 130 -7.50 -1.22 11.15
N ARG A 131 -8.32 -1.25 12.22
CA ARG A 131 -9.48 -2.13 12.31
C ARG A 131 -10.55 -1.86 11.25
N ASN A 132 -10.64 -0.62 10.74
CA ASN A 132 -11.64 -0.26 9.75
C ASN A 132 -11.00 -0.28 8.37
N LEU A 133 -11.54 -1.12 7.50
CA LEU A 133 -11.31 -1.02 6.06
C LEU A 133 -12.14 0.15 5.52
N ILE A 134 -11.48 1.19 5.05
CA ILE A 134 -12.13 2.35 4.39
C ILE A 134 -12.63 1.92 3.01
N GLY A 135 -11.85 1.09 2.32
CA GLY A 135 -12.22 0.53 1.03
C GLY A 135 -11.01 0.24 0.15
N PHE A 136 -11.30 -0.05 -1.12
CA PHE A 136 -10.31 -0.40 -2.12
C PHE A 136 -10.22 0.64 -3.24
N LYS A 137 -9.01 0.84 -3.76
CA LYS A 137 -8.71 1.71 -4.88
C LYS A 137 -7.96 0.94 -5.95
N ARG A 138 -8.52 0.91 -7.15
CA ARG A 138 -7.89 0.35 -8.35
C ARG A 138 -7.29 1.47 -9.18
N ALA A 139 -6.01 1.38 -9.51
CA ALA A 139 -5.39 2.27 -10.48
C ALA A 139 -5.89 1.93 -11.89
N ARG A 140 -6.26 2.96 -12.67
CA ARG A 140 -6.57 2.80 -14.08
C ARG A 140 -5.27 2.60 -14.84
N ARG A 141 -5.20 1.54 -15.62
CA ARG A 141 -4.10 1.32 -16.56
C ARG A 141 -4.41 2.19 -17.79
N GLY A 142 -3.54 3.17 -18.04
CA GLY A 142 -3.60 4.02 -19.23
C GLY A 142 -3.15 3.25 -20.47
#